data_AF-A0A432UYX2-F1
#
_entry.id   AF-A0A432UYX2-F1
#
_cell.length_a   1.000
_cell.length_b   1.000
_cell.length_c   1.000
_cell.angle_alpha   90.00
_cell.angle_beta   90.00
_cell.angle_gamma   90.00
#
_symmetry.space_group_name_H-M   'P 1'
#
loop_
_entity.id
_entity.type
_entity.pdbx_description
1 polymer ?
#
loop_
_entity_poly.entity_id
_entity_poly.type
_entity_poly.pdbx_seq_one_letter_code
_entity_poly.pdbx_strand_id
1 'polypeptide(L)'
;TPVFARDLKANGAMTVLLKDALQPNLVQTLENNPAFVHGGPFANIAHGCNSVMATSTALKLADYVVTEAGFGADLGAEKFFDIKCRKAGLKPSAAVIVATVRALKMNGGVK
;
A
#
# COMPACT_ATOMS: atom_id res chain seq x y z
N THR A 1 27.06 -16.49 11.31
CA THR A 1 26.97 -15.62 10.12
C THR A 1 25.58 -15.77 9.52
N PRO A 2 24.89 -14.71 9.07
CA PRO A 2 23.56 -14.85 8.46
C PRO A 2 23.61 -15.69 7.16
N VAL A 3 22.55 -16.46 6.91
CA VAL A 3 22.34 -17.23 5.66
C VAL A 3 21.16 -16.60 4.90
N PHE A 4 21.34 -16.34 3.61
CA PHE A 4 20.37 -15.65 2.76
C PHE A 4 19.77 -16.60 1.72
N ALA A 5 18.61 -16.23 1.15
CA ALA A 5 17.96 -17.03 0.10
C ALA A 5 18.84 -17.25 -1.16
N ARG A 6 19.75 -16.31 -1.47
CA ARG A 6 20.72 -16.44 -2.56
C ARG A 6 21.76 -17.54 -2.30
N ASP A 7 22.10 -17.79 -1.04
CA ASP A 7 23.06 -18.83 -0.66
C ASP A 7 22.45 -20.23 -0.88
N LEU A 8 21.11 -20.31 -0.84
CA LEU A 8 20.31 -21.49 -1.17
C LEU A 8 19.91 -21.57 -2.66
N LYS A 9 20.36 -20.62 -3.50
CA LYS A 9 19.98 -20.50 -4.92
C LYS A 9 18.46 -20.44 -5.18
N ALA A 10 17.67 -19.97 -4.20
CA ALA A 10 16.21 -19.99 -4.27
C ALA A 10 15.59 -18.76 -4.95
N ASN A 11 16.31 -17.63 -5.04
CA ASN A 11 15.76 -16.36 -5.49
C ASN A 11 15.22 -16.39 -6.93
N GLY A 12 15.91 -17.06 -7.87
CA GLY A 12 15.44 -17.17 -9.25
C GLY A 12 14.12 -17.93 -9.37
N ALA A 13 14.01 -19.08 -8.70
CA ALA A 13 12.79 -19.88 -8.68
C ALA A 13 11.61 -19.13 -8.03
N MET A 14 11.85 -18.43 -6.92
CA MET A 14 10.83 -17.58 -6.28
C MET A 14 10.36 -16.46 -7.22
N THR A 15 11.27 -15.81 -7.95
CA THR A 15 10.89 -14.78 -8.93
C THR A 15 10.02 -15.34 -10.05
N VAL A 16 10.33 -16.53 -10.56
CA VAL A 16 9.51 -17.18 -11.60
C VAL A 16 8.09 -17.45 -11.11
N LEU A 17 7.95 -17.97 -9.88
CA LEU A 17 6.62 -18.20 -9.28
C LEU A 17 5.81 -16.91 -9.09
N LEU A 18 6.48 -15.77 -8.91
CA LEU A 18 5.85 -14.46 -8.72
C LEU A 18 5.66 -13.67 -10.01
N LYS A 19 6.11 -14.19 -11.17
CA LYS A 19 6.14 -13.47 -12.44
C LYS A 19 4.78 -12.84 -12.79
N ASP A 20 3.74 -13.65 -12.81
CA ASP A 20 2.39 -13.19 -13.18
C ASP A 20 1.71 -12.49 -12.00
N ALA A 21 1.95 -12.98 -10.78
CA ALA A 21 1.43 -12.39 -9.55
C ALA A 21 1.91 -10.96 -9.28
N LEU A 22 3.00 -10.52 -9.92
CA LEU A 22 3.51 -9.15 -9.85
C LEU A 22 2.69 -8.18 -10.72
N GLN A 23 1.84 -8.65 -11.63
CA GLN A 23 1.02 -7.76 -12.46
C GLN A 23 -0.17 -7.19 -11.65
N PRO A 24 -0.38 -5.85 -11.64
CA PRO A 24 -1.52 -5.27 -10.93
C PRO A 24 -2.87 -5.73 -11.49
N ASN A 25 -3.81 -6.12 -10.61
CA ASN A 25 -5.14 -6.57 -11.01
C ASN A 25 -6.08 -5.38 -11.18
N LEU A 26 -6.62 -5.20 -12.39
CA LEU A 26 -7.63 -4.18 -12.69
C LEU A 26 -9.03 -4.72 -12.39
N VAL A 27 -9.79 -3.97 -11.61
CA VAL A 27 -11.21 -4.16 -11.33
C VAL A 27 -11.93 -2.80 -11.45
N GLN A 28 -13.20 -2.74 -11.05
CA GLN A 28 -13.99 -1.50 -11.09
C GLN A 28 -14.84 -1.31 -9.83
N THR A 29 -15.19 -0.05 -9.55
CA THR A 29 -16.20 0.30 -8.54
C THR A 29 -17.62 0.07 -9.07
N LEU A 30 -18.65 0.25 -8.21
CA LEU A 30 -20.06 0.16 -8.63
C LEU A 30 -20.46 1.18 -9.72
N GLU A 31 -19.71 2.27 -9.82
CA GLU A 31 -19.92 3.32 -10.83
C GLU A 31 -18.97 3.16 -12.04
N ASN A 32 -18.39 1.96 -12.21
CA ASN A 32 -17.50 1.58 -13.30
C ASN A 32 -16.16 2.37 -13.36
N ASN A 33 -15.77 3.02 -12.26
CA ASN A 33 -14.46 3.68 -12.19
C ASN A 33 -13.35 2.63 -12.02
N PRO A 34 -12.20 2.75 -12.72
CA PRO A 34 -11.12 1.77 -12.65
C PRO A 34 -10.45 1.76 -11.27
N ALA A 35 -10.13 0.56 -10.77
CA ALA A 35 -9.45 0.37 -9.49
C ALA A 35 -8.40 -0.75 -9.58
N PHE A 36 -7.20 -0.52 -9.03
CA PHE A 36 -6.19 -1.57 -8.87
C PHE A 36 -6.25 -2.19 -7.47
N VAL A 37 -6.31 -3.52 -7.39
CA VAL A 37 -6.20 -4.28 -6.13
C VAL A 37 -4.95 -5.17 -6.19
N HIS A 38 -3.88 -4.77 -5.50
CA HIS A 38 -2.60 -5.47 -5.61
C HIS A 38 -1.68 -5.23 -4.40
N GLY A 39 -1.20 -6.33 -3.82
CA GLY A 39 -0.46 -6.35 -2.55
C GLY A 39 -1.38 -6.27 -1.33
N GLY A 40 -0.81 -6.55 -0.16
CA GLY A 40 -1.53 -6.50 1.12
C GLY A 40 -0.66 -6.90 2.30
N PRO A 41 0.48 -6.21 2.55
CA PRO A 41 1.30 -6.47 3.73
C PRO A 41 0.61 -5.95 5.00
N PHE A 42 1.01 -6.50 6.14
CA PHE A 42 0.60 -5.97 7.44
C PHE A 42 1.07 -4.52 7.64
N ALA A 43 0.34 -3.77 8.46
CA ALA A 43 0.68 -2.38 8.81
C ALA A 43 1.40 -2.22 10.15
N ASN A 44 1.56 -3.31 10.93
CA ASN A 44 2.34 -3.32 12.17
C ASN A 44 3.80 -3.75 11.91
N ILE A 45 4.04 -4.97 11.42
CA ILE A 45 5.37 -5.53 11.11
C ILE A 45 5.89 -5.19 9.71
N ALA A 46 5.05 -4.57 8.88
CA ALA A 46 5.41 -4.05 7.55
C ALA A 46 4.74 -2.68 7.34
N HIS A 47 4.77 -2.18 6.10
CA HIS A 47 4.39 -0.80 5.77
C HIS A 47 2.91 -0.60 5.40
N GLY A 48 2.10 -1.66 5.36
CA GLY A 48 0.64 -1.52 5.30
C GLY A 48 0.05 -0.86 4.04
N CYS A 49 0.74 -0.90 2.90
CA CYS A 49 0.30 -0.24 1.66
C CYS A 49 0.11 -1.25 0.52
N ASN A 50 -0.71 -0.90 -0.47
CA ASN A 50 -0.72 -1.58 -1.76
C ASN A 50 0.65 -1.44 -2.46
N SER A 51 0.89 -2.28 -3.47
CA SER A 51 2.17 -2.31 -4.18
C SER A 51 2.57 -0.96 -4.81
N VAL A 52 3.88 -0.74 -4.93
CA VAL A 52 4.43 0.39 -5.70
C VAL A 52 4.02 0.30 -7.17
N MET A 53 4.07 -0.89 -7.78
CA MET A 53 3.71 -1.05 -9.19
C MET A 53 2.27 -0.61 -9.49
N ALA A 54 1.29 -0.99 -8.67
CA ALA A 54 -0.08 -0.54 -8.87
C ALA A 54 -0.20 0.99 -8.76
N THR A 55 0.47 1.58 -7.77
CA THR A 55 0.43 3.03 -7.54
C THR A 55 1.09 3.80 -8.70
N SER A 56 2.28 3.37 -9.13
CA SER A 56 3.02 3.99 -10.23
C SER A 56 2.36 3.78 -11.59
N THR A 57 1.73 2.62 -11.83
CA THR A 57 0.94 2.38 -13.04
C THR A 57 -0.29 3.29 -13.07
N ALA A 58 -1.03 3.41 -11.95
CA ALA A 58 -2.16 4.32 -11.86
C ALA A 58 -1.77 5.78 -12.14
N LEU A 59 -0.64 6.25 -11.58
CA LEU A 59 -0.15 7.62 -11.77
C LEU A 59 0.24 7.96 -13.22
N LYS A 60 0.46 6.95 -14.07
CA LYS A 60 0.71 7.13 -15.50
C LYS A 60 -0.57 7.11 -16.35
N LEU A 61 -1.69 6.63 -15.80
CA LEU A 61 -2.93 6.36 -16.53
C LEU A 61 -4.08 7.29 -16.15
N ALA A 62 -3.99 7.99 -15.03
CA ALA A 62 -5.05 8.84 -14.51
C ALA A 62 -4.51 10.19 -14.00
N ASP A 63 -5.33 11.22 -14.08
CA ASP A 63 -4.99 12.56 -13.56
C ASP A 63 -4.89 12.58 -12.03
N TYR A 64 -5.69 11.74 -11.36
CA TYR A 64 -5.72 11.59 -9.91
C TYR A 64 -5.69 10.12 -9.51
N VAL A 65 -4.89 9.81 -8.50
CA VAL A 65 -4.79 8.48 -7.90
C VAL A 65 -5.04 8.58 -6.42
N VAL A 66 -6.11 7.95 -5.96
CA VAL A 66 -6.41 7.79 -4.54
C VAL A 66 -5.85 6.44 -4.09
N THR A 67 -5.09 6.45 -2.99
CA THR A 67 -4.55 5.25 -2.34
C THR A 67 -4.62 5.41 -0.83
N GLU A 68 -4.39 4.34 -0.09
CA GLU A 68 -4.54 4.28 1.36
C GLU A 68 -3.38 3.51 2.02
N ALA A 69 -3.30 3.65 3.34
CA ALA A 69 -2.41 2.87 4.20
C ALA A 69 -3.19 2.38 5.42
N GLY A 70 -2.90 1.17 5.89
CA GLY A 70 -3.62 0.54 7.00
C GLY A 70 -3.35 1.17 8.36
N PHE A 71 -4.30 1.00 9.30
CA PHE A 71 -4.34 1.66 10.62
C PHE A 71 -4.49 3.19 10.54
N GLY A 72 -4.19 3.89 11.64
CA GLY A 72 -4.21 5.35 11.73
C GLY A 72 -2.99 6.01 11.07
N ALA A 73 -2.98 7.34 11.06
CA ALA A 73 -1.90 8.12 10.48
C ALA A 73 -0.56 7.97 11.24
N ASP A 74 -0.63 7.60 12.51
CA ASP A 74 0.50 7.27 13.39
C ASP A 74 1.28 6.03 12.97
N LEU A 75 0.67 5.12 12.20
CA LEU A 75 1.32 3.91 11.69
C LEU A 75 1.31 3.83 10.17
N GLY A 76 0.14 3.86 9.55
CA GLY A 76 -0.01 3.67 8.11
C GLY A 76 0.57 4.83 7.32
N ALA A 77 0.14 6.05 7.65
CA ALA A 77 0.58 7.23 6.92
C ALA A 77 2.08 7.48 7.12
N GLU A 78 2.60 7.41 8.35
CA GLU A 78 4.04 7.50 8.63
C GLU A 78 4.84 6.55 7.73
N LYS A 79 4.51 5.27 7.70
CA LYS A 79 5.21 4.28 6.85
C LYS A 79 5.00 4.52 5.36
N PHE A 80 3.85 5.03 4.94
CA PHE A 80 3.64 5.42 3.55
C PHE A 80 4.61 6.54 3.15
N PHE A 81 4.72 7.60 3.96
CA PHE A 81 5.61 8.73 3.67
C PHE A 81 7.10 8.38 3.85
N ASP A 82 7.47 7.73 4.94
CA ASP A 82 8.88 7.51 5.30
C ASP A 82 9.50 6.26 4.67
N ILE A 83 8.69 5.27 4.29
CA ILE A 83 9.17 4.05 3.61
C ILE A 83 8.77 4.05 2.14
N LYS A 84 7.47 4.03 1.82
CA LYS A 84 7.00 3.84 0.43
C LYS A 84 7.37 5.02 -0.46
N CYS A 85 7.03 6.26 -0.06
CA CYS A 85 7.36 7.46 -0.83
C CYS A 85 8.88 7.64 -0.98
N ARG A 86 9.64 7.49 0.11
CA ARG A 86 11.11 7.59 0.08
C ARG A 86 11.74 6.56 -0.86
N LYS A 87 11.29 5.30 -0.85
CA LYS A 87 11.85 4.22 -1.68
C LYS A 87 11.37 4.26 -3.14
N ALA A 88 10.15 4.73 -3.39
CA ALA A 88 9.53 4.73 -4.72
C ALA A 88 9.55 6.09 -5.42
N GLY A 89 10.05 7.15 -4.77
CA GLY A 89 10.07 8.51 -5.33
C GLY A 89 8.68 9.13 -5.50
N LEU A 90 7.70 8.70 -4.71
CA LEU A 90 6.33 9.23 -4.77
C LEU A 90 6.22 10.51 -3.95
N LYS A 91 5.52 11.52 -4.48
CA LYS A 91 5.23 12.78 -3.79
C LYS A 91 3.72 13.00 -3.71
N PRO A 92 3.07 12.69 -2.57
CA PRO A 92 1.64 12.90 -2.41
C PRO A 92 1.29 14.39 -2.48
N SER A 93 0.25 14.73 -3.25
CA SER A 93 -0.21 16.12 -3.41
C SER A 93 -1.14 16.57 -2.28
N ALA A 94 -1.81 15.62 -1.62
CA ALA A 94 -2.73 15.86 -0.51
C ALA A 94 -2.87 14.59 0.34
N ALA A 95 -3.38 14.75 1.57
CA ALA A 95 -3.74 13.65 2.46
C ALA A 95 -5.17 13.87 2.99
N VAL A 96 -5.93 12.78 3.12
CA VAL A 96 -7.29 12.79 3.68
C VAL A 96 -7.29 11.95 4.95
N ILE A 97 -7.63 12.57 6.09
CA ILE A 97 -7.74 11.88 7.38
C ILE A 97 -9.22 11.59 7.64
N VAL A 98 -9.58 10.30 7.58
CA VAL A 98 -10.95 9.87 7.86
C VAL A 98 -11.20 9.87 9.37
N ALA A 99 -12.28 10.51 9.79
CA ALA A 99 -12.75 10.50 11.17
C ALA A 99 -14.27 10.36 11.22
N THR A 100 -14.79 9.84 12.34
CA THR A 100 -16.23 9.77 12.59
C THR A 100 -16.57 10.33 13.96
N VAL A 101 -17.75 10.93 14.11
CA VAL A 101 -18.22 11.48 15.39
C VAL A 101 -18.23 10.40 16.49
N ARG A 102 -18.61 9.16 16.15
CA ARG A 102 -18.57 8.03 17.10
C ARG A 102 -17.16 7.68 17.54
N ALA A 103 -16.20 7.62 16.61
CA ALA A 103 -14.80 7.35 16.95
C ALA A 103 -14.21 8.43 17.85
N LEU A 104 -14.53 9.71 17.60
CA LEU A 104 -14.06 10.82 18.43
C LEU A 104 -14.66 10.78 19.84
N LYS A 105 -15.97 10.50 19.97
CA LYS A 105 -16.64 10.30 21.26
C LYS A 105 -16.03 9.16 22.06
N MET A 106 -15.77 8.02 21.41
CA MET A 106 -15.12 6.86 22.02
C MET A 106 -13.72 7.21 22.56
N ASN A 107 -12.90 7.93 21.77
CA ASN A 107 -11.60 8.40 22.23
C ASN A 107 -11.71 9.44 23.37
N GLY A 108 -12.82 10.18 23.43
CA GLY A 108 -13.15 11.09 24.53
C GLY A 108 -13.73 10.40 25.79
N GLY A 109 -13.78 9.06 25.82
CA GLY A 109 -14.27 8.29 26.98
C GLY A 109 -15.80 8.15 27.06
N VAL A 110 -16.53 8.62 26.05
CA VAL A 110 -17.98 8.39 25.95
C VAL A 110 -18.20 6.93 25.56
N LYS A 111 -18.89 6.18 26.42
CA LYS A 111 -19.34 4.80 26.15
C LYS A 111 -20.57 4.78 25.26
#